data_AF-A0A524P228-F1
#
_entry.id   AF-A0A524P228-F1
#
_cell.length_a   1.000
_cell.length_b   1.000
_cell.length_c   1.000
_cell.angle_alpha   90.00
_cell.angle_beta   90.00
_cell.angle_gamma   90.00
#
_symmetry.space_group_name_H-M   'P 1'
#
loop_
_entity.id
_entity.type
_entity.pdbx_description
1 polymer ?
#
loop_
_entity_poly.entity_id
_entity_poly.type
_entity_poly.pdbx_seq_one_letter_code
_entity_poly.pdbx_strand_id
1 'polypeptide(L)'
;MTMEMQAVPIKHSGPKVLRIGLFREKKIVEERIVRRRETVSIGTAAKNHLILRSGTLPPQLESRFELFQLVGDDYILNFTGDMTGKVALPGGVQKLDHLRETGAARNAGTHYQIKLADTSRGNIRMGDFTVFFEFVSAPPITPKPQLPAAVQRGFVKNIDWTFTTWVIFLYMVFFGFIIYMENADWEVYT
;
A
#
# COMPACT_ATOMS: atom_id res chain seq x y z
N MET A 1 -32.65 25.42 -4.79
CA MET A 1 -31.49 26.04 -4.12
C MET A 1 -30.48 24.93 -3.86
N THR A 2 -29.43 24.83 -4.67
CA THR A 2 -28.37 23.83 -4.55
C THR A 2 -27.28 24.39 -3.64
N MET A 3 -27.17 23.88 -2.42
CA MET A 3 -26.04 24.21 -1.55
C MET A 3 -24.80 23.46 -2.06
N GLU A 4 -23.84 24.21 -2.61
CA GLU A 4 -22.48 23.70 -2.79
C GLU A 4 -21.86 23.45 -1.42
N MET A 5 -21.61 22.18 -1.09
CA MET A 5 -20.83 21.82 0.08
C MET A 5 -19.37 22.19 -0.16
N GLN A 6 -18.98 23.38 0.28
CA GLN A 6 -17.59 23.77 0.36
C GLN A 6 -16.91 22.87 1.39
N ALA A 7 -16.06 21.96 0.91
CA ALA A 7 -15.28 21.08 1.78
C ALA A 7 -14.32 21.93 2.62
N VAL A 8 -14.66 22.15 3.89
CA VAL A 8 -13.76 22.77 4.85
C VAL A 8 -12.57 21.82 5.04
N PRO A 9 -11.33 22.24 4.74
CA PRO A 9 -10.16 21.40 4.98
C PRO A 9 -9.98 21.25 6.49
N ILE A 10 -10.33 20.09 7.03
CA ILE A 10 -10.09 19.73 8.42
C ILE A 10 -8.58 19.68 8.62
N LYS A 11 -8.04 20.68 9.34
CA LYS A 11 -6.63 20.74 9.72
C LYS A 11 -6.38 19.68 10.79
N HIS A 12 -6.03 18.45 10.39
CA HIS A 12 -5.73 17.40 11.34
C HIS A 12 -4.41 17.66 12.08
N SER A 13 -4.51 17.80 13.41
CA SER A 13 -3.40 17.79 14.36
C SER A 13 -3.03 16.35 14.75
N GLY A 14 -2.91 15.46 13.76
CA GLY A 14 -2.36 14.11 13.96
C GLY A 14 -0.83 14.14 13.84
N PRO A 15 -0.12 13.12 14.35
CA PRO A 15 1.32 13.02 14.18
C PRO A 15 1.67 12.99 12.68
N LYS A 16 2.76 13.65 12.31
CA LYS A 16 3.17 13.69 10.89
C LYS A 16 3.50 12.29 10.39
N VAL A 17 3.22 12.08 9.12
CA VAL A 17 3.45 10.82 8.40
C VAL A 17 4.54 11.00 7.38
N LEU A 18 5.20 9.90 7.04
CA LEU A 18 6.30 9.90 6.08
C LEU A 18 5.77 9.82 4.65
N ARG A 19 6.04 10.85 3.86
CA ARG A 19 5.84 10.85 2.40
C ARG A 19 7.16 10.49 1.74
N ILE A 20 7.12 9.53 0.83
CA ILE A 20 8.30 8.98 0.17
C ILE A 20 8.07 8.97 -1.33
N GLY A 21 9.01 9.55 -2.08
CA GLY A 21 9.03 9.52 -3.54
C GLY A 21 10.26 8.76 -4.04
N LEU A 22 10.04 7.77 -4.89
CA LEU A 22 11.09 7.02 -5.58
C LEU A 22 11.23 7.53 -7.01
N PHE A 23 12.44 7.95 -7.36
CA PHE A 23 12.79 8.45 -8.68
C PHE A 23 13.87 7.57 -9.30
N ARG A 24 13.81 7.39 -10.63
CA ARG A 24 14.85 6.76 -11.43
C ARG A 24 15.12 7.64 -12.64
N GLU A 25 16.37 8.04 -12.85
CA GLU A 25 16.77 8.86 -14.02
C GLU A 25 15.85 10.07 -14.27
N LYS A 26 15.47 10.79 -13.20
CA LYS A 26 14.56 11.95 -13.20
C LYS A 26 13.08 11.65 -13.49
N LYS A 27 12.68 10.39 -13.71
CA LYS A 27 11.27 9.99 -13.77
C LYS A 27 10.79 9.55 -12.39
N ILE A 28 9.57 9.96 -12.04
CA ILE A 28 8.88 9.47 -10.84
C ILE A 28 8.47 8.02 -11.12
N VAL A 29 8.98 7.09 -10.32
CA VAL A 29 8.62 5.68 -10.40
C VAL A 29 7.43 5.42 -9.47
N GLU A 30 7.51 5.89 -8.24
CA GLU A 30 6.48 5.70 -7.23
C GLU A 30 6.48 6.88 -6.26
N GLU A 31 5.29 7.28 -5.81
CA GLU A 31 5.15 8.19 -4.68
C GLU A 31 4.13 7.60 -3.71
N ARG A 32 4.50 7.54 -2.43
CA ARG A 32 3.71 6.88 -1.40
C ARG A 32 3.71 7.67 -0.11
N ILE A 33 2.52 7.90 0.44
CA ILE A 33 2.35 8.43 1.79
C ILE A 33 2.12 7.24 2.73
N VAL A 34 3.07 6.98 3.62
CA VAL A 34 2.98 5.93 4.64
C VAL A 34 2.14 6.46 5.80
N ARG A 35 0.82 6.25 5.71
CA ARG A 35 -0.18 6.84 6.61
C ARG A 35 -0.04 6.42 8.08
N ARG A 36 0.56 5.26 8.35
CA ARG A 36 0.83 4.78 9.70
C ARG A 36 2.30 5.01 10.03
N ARG A 37 2.60 5.39 11.27
CA ARG A 37 3.99 5.45 11.71
C ARG A 37 4.49 4.01 11.89
N GLU A 38 5.28 3.55 10.94
CA GLU A 38 5.92 2.24 10.94
C GLU A 38 7.30 2.31 10.28
N THR A 39 8.13 1.29 10.51
CA THR A 39 9.41 1.12 9.82
C THR A 39 9.18 0.89 8.33
N VAL A 40 9.83 1.70 7.50
CA VAL A 40 9.74 1.62 6.04
C VAL A 40 10.98 0.92 5.50
N SER A 41 10.74 -0.17 4.79
CA SER A 41 11.79 -0.92 4.11
C SER A 41 11.74 -0.82 2.58
N ILE A 42 12.91 -0.97 1.97
CA ILE A 42 13.16 -0.98 0.53
C ILE A 42 13.91 -2.27 0.15
N GLY A 43 13.64 -2.80 -1.04
CA GLY A 43 14.32 -3.98 -1.57
C GLY A 43 13.47 -4.74 -2.57
N THR A 44 13.86 -5.96 -2.93
CA THR A 44 13.16 -6.80 -3.92
C THR A 44 12.03 -7.63 -3.30
N ALA A 45 12.03 -7.83 -1.98
CA ALA A 45 11.02 -8.65 -1.31
C ALA A 45 9.63 -7.97 -1.34
N ALA A 46 8.59 -8.77 -1.63
CA ALA A 46 7.19 -8.29 -1.71
C ALA A 46 6.62 -7.71 -0.40
N LYS A 47 7.29 -7.95 0.74
CA LYS A 47 6.91 -7.40 2.05
C LYS A 47 7.44 -5.99 2.28
N ASN A 48 8.28 -5.46 1.39
CA ASN A 48 8.82 -4.11 1.52
C ASN A 48 7.80 -3.05 1.11
N HIS A 49 7.93 -1.86 1.70
CA HIS A 49 7.08 -0.71 1.34
C HIS A 49 7.41 -0.19 -0.05
N LEU A 50 8.68 -0.22 -0.43
CA LEU A 50 9.18 0.13 -1.75
C LEU A 50 9.82 -1.11 -2.37
N ILE A 51 9.16 -1.64 -3.40
CA ILE A 51 9.60 -2.86 -4.09
C ILE A 51 10.37 -2.46 -5.35
N LEU A 52 11.64 -2.85 -5.41
CA LEU A 52 12.52 -2.61 -6.55
C LEU A 52 12.77 -3.89 -7.34
N ARG A 53 13.14 -3.75 -8.61
CA ARG A 53 13.52 -4.89 -9.47
C ARG A 53 14.90 -5.40 -9.08
N SER A 54 15.12 -6.71 -9.18
CA SER A 54 16.44 -7.32 -8.94
C SER A 54 17.51 -6.73 -9.87
N GLY A 55 18.76 -6.60 -9.38
CA GLY A 55 19.89 -6.07 -10.14
C GLY A 55 19.92 -4.55 -10.30
N THR A 56 19.04 -3.82 -9.59
CA THR A 56 19.00 -2.34 -9.64
C THR A 56 19.49 -1.67 -8.35
N LEU A 57 19.73 -2.47 -7.30
CA LEU A 57 20.30 -2.05 -6.02
C LEU A 57 21.65 -2.75 -5.81
N PRO A 58 22.54 -2.20 -4.97
CA PRO A 58 23.71 -2.93 -4.50
C PRO A 58 23.32 -4.25 -3.80
N PRO A 59 24.12 -5.33 -3.93
CA PRO A 59 23.78 -6.67 -3.39
C PRO A 59 23.38 -6.68 -1.91
N GLN A 60 24.01 -5.80 -1.11
CA GLN A 60 23.76 -5.67 0.32
C GLN A 60 22.35 -5.16 0.66
N LEU A 61 21.68 -4.52 -0.30
CA LEU A 61 20.38 -3.86 -0.16
C LEU A 61 19.27 -4.61 -0.91
N GLU A 62 19.60 -5.73 -1.58
CA GLU A 62 18.69 -6.37 -2.53
C GLU A 62 17.48 -7.04 -1.86
N SER A 63 17.60 -7.67 -0.69
CA SER A 63 16.47 -8.39 -0.08
C SER A 63 15.52 -7.44 0.65
N ARG A 64 16.01 -6.83 1.74
CA ARG A 64 15.26 -5.91 2.60
C ARG A 64 16.22 -5.02 3.35
N PHE A 65 16.04 -3.72 3.22
CA PHE A 65 16.77 -2.71 3.97
C PHE A 65 15.80 -1.72 4.60
N GLU A 66 15.93 -1.51 5.91
CA GLU A 66 15.05 -0.62 6.67
C GLU A 66 15.54 0.82 6.59
N LEU A 67 15.24 1.48 5.47
CA LEU A 67 15.70 2.84 5.19
C LEU A 67 15.24 3.84 6.27
N PHE A 68 13.98 3.74 6.70
CA PHE A 68 13.45 4.54 7.80
C PHE A 68 12.98 3.61 8.91
N GLN A 69 13.76 3.48 9.95
CA GLN A 69 13.41 2.67 11.11
C GLN A 69 12.65 3.51 12.12
N LEU A 70 11.51 2.99 12.59
CA LEU A 70 10.80 3.59 13.72
C LEU A 70 11.30 2.94 15.01
N VAL A 71 11.87 3.75 15.90
CA VAL A 71 12.36 3.29 17.22
C VAL A 71 11.65 4.12 18.29
N GLY A 72 10.70 3.50 18.99
CA GLY A 72 9.76 4.22 19.83
C GLY A 72 8.90 5.15 18.97
N ASP A 73 8.93 6.45 19.26
CA ASP A 73 8.25 7.47 18.47
C ASP A 73 9.17 8.17 17.45
N ASP A 74 10.47 7.91 17.50
CA ASP A 74 11.45 8.60 16.67
C ASP A 74 11.77 7.81 15.39
N TYR A 75 11.90 8.55 14.28
CA TYR A 75 12.42 7.97 13.05
C TYR A 75 13.94 8.05 13.01
N ILE A 76 14.57 6.95 12.59
CA ILE A 76 15.99 6.84 12.34
C ILE A 76 16.19 6.55 10.86
N LEU A 77 16.98 7.40 10.20
CA LEU A 77 17.44 7.14 8.85
C LEU A 77 18.64 6.19 8.91
N ASN A 78 18.50 5.02 8.30
CA ASN A 78 19.60 4.08 8.10
C ASN A 78 20.13 4.25 6.68
N PHE A 79 21.44 4.42 6.52
CA PHE A 79 22.08 4.55 5.21
C PHE A 79 23.44 3.88 5.19
N THR A 80 23.84 3.35 4.04
CA THR A 80 25.12 2.63 3.88
C THR A 80 26.20 3.54 3.30
N GLY A 81 27.42 2.99 3.19
CA GLY A 81 28.55 3.69 2.58
C GLY A 81 28.34 4.09 1.11
N ASP A 82 27.50 3.34 0.41
CA ASP A 82 27.20 3.51 -1.01
C ASP A 82 26.06 4.50 -1.28
N MET A 83 25.42 5.01 -0.22
CA MET A 83 24.33 5.98 -0.31
C MET A 83 24.88 7.40 -0.20
N THR A 84 24.47 8.24 -1.14
CA THR A 84 24.84 9.66 -1.17
C THR A 84 23.59 10.52 -1.12
N GLY A 85 23.69 11.76 -0.64
CA GLY A 85 22.48 12.59 -0.55
C GLY A 85 22.60 13.72 0.44
N LYS A 86 21.46 14.37 0.67
CA LYS A 86 21.33 15.51 1.59
C LYS A 86 20.10 15.34 2.46
N VAL A 87 20.26 15.62 3.74
CA VAL A 87 19.18 15.63 4.72
C VAL A 87 19.13 17.00 5.38
N ALA A 88 17.96 17.61 5.37
CA ALA A 88 17.65 18.78 6.18
C ALA A 88 17.30 18.31 7.59
N LEU A 89 18.16 18.63 8.55
CA LEU A 89 17.93 18.47 9.97
C LEU A 89 17.55 19.84 10.57
N PRO A 90 17.07 19.90 11.83
CA PRO A 90 16.75 21.18 12.48
C PRO A 90 17.92 22.19 12.46
N GLY A 91 19.17 21.72 12.45
CA GLY A 91 20.38 22.55 12.35
C GLY A 91 20.82 22.90 10.91
N GLY A 92 20.05 22.58 9.88
CA GLY A 92 20.36 22.89 8.49
C GLY A 92 20.53 21.66 7.59
N VAL A 93 20.88 21.90 6.32
CA VAL A 93 21.06 20.85 5.31
C VAL A 93 22.47 20.30 5.39
N GLN A 94 22.59 19.00 5.66
CA GLN A 94 23.87 18.29 5.74
C GLN A 94 23.93 17.17 4.69
N LYS A 95 25.11 16.94 4.13
CA LYS A 95 25.38 15.80 3.24
C LYS A 95 25.60 14.53 4.05
N LEU A 96 25.12 13.39 3.55
CA LEU A 96 25.31 12.09 4.21
C LEU A 96 26.80 11.73 4.39
N ASP A 97 27.64 12.06 3.39
CA ASP A 97 29.09 11.80 3.45
C ASP A 97 29.73 12.58 4.60
N HIS A 98 29.41 13.87 4.71
CA HIS A 98 29.91 14.74 5.78
C HIS A 98 29.45 14.27 7.17
N LEU A 99 28.21 13.80 7.29
CA LEU A 99 27.66 13.26 8.54
C LEU A 99 28.42 12.00 8.99
N ARG A 100 28.90 11.18 8.05
CA ARG A 100 29.74 10.00 8.34
C ARG A 100 31.15 10.42 8.75
N GLU A 101 31.78 11.31 7.98
CA GLU A 101 33.16 11.76 8.20
C GLU A 101 33.33 12.50 9.53
N THR A 102 32.34 13.31 9.91
CA THR A 102 32.36 14.07 11.18
C THR A 102 31.96 13.25 12.40
N GLY A 103 31.51 11.99 12.22
CA GLY A 103 31.00 11.16 13.31
C GLY A 103 29.63 11.59 13.87
N ALA A 104 28.96 12.54 13.22
CA ALA A 104 27.62 12.97 13.59
C ALA A 104 26.55 11.88 13.32
N ALA A 105 26.80 10.99 12.36
CA ALA A 105 26.02 9.77 12.17
C ALA A 105 26.56 8.64 13.06
N ARG A 106 25.67 7.99 13.80
CA ARG A 106 26.04 6.83 14.63
C ARG A 106 26.41 5.66 13.73
N ASN A 107 27.60 5.10 13.91
CA ASN A 107 28.03 3.90 13.20
C ASN A 107 27.43 2.64 13.88
N ALA A 108 26.61 1.89 13.13
CA ALA A 108 26.00 0.63 13.55
C ALA A 108 26.69 -0.60 12.94
N GLY A 109 27.94 -0.45 12.49
CA GLY A 109 28.76 -1.49 11.87
C GLY A 109 28.51 -1.62 10.37
N THR A 110 27.31 -2.06 9.99
CA THR A 110 26.93 -2.27 8.57
C THR A 110 26.35 -1.05 7.90
N HIS A 111 25.79 -0.12 8.69
CA HIS A 111 25.13 1.08 8.23
C HIS A 111 25.34 2.21 9.26
N TYR A 112 25.00 3.42 8.83
CA TYR A 112 25.02 4.62 9.64
C TYR A 112 23.60 5.05 9.96
N GLN A 113 23.43 5.62 11.14
CA GLN A 113 22.14 6.00 11.69
C GLN A 113 22.10 7.47 12.05
N ILE A 114 21.05 8.16 11.62
CA ILE A 114 20.77 9.56 12.00
C ILE A 114 19.33 9.66 12.48
N LYS A 115 19.14 10.29 13.64
CA LYS A 115 17.81 10.61 14.15
C LYS A 115 17.17 11.70 13.28
N LEU A 116 15.96 11.45 12.81
CA LEU A 116 15.14 12.39 12.05
C LEU A 116 14.13 13.08 12.98
N ALA A 117 13.88 14.36 12.70
CA ALA A 117 12.79 15.11 13.33
C ALA A 117 11.58 15.18 12.38
N ASP A 118 10.40 15.52 12.90
CA ASP A 118 9.19 15.75 12.10
C ASP A 118 9.28 16.99 11.15
N THR A 119 10.38 17.74 11.20
CA THR A 119 10.71 18.80 10.24
C THR A 119 11.76 18.37 9.22
N SER A 120 12.28 17.15 9.34
CA SER A 120 13.31 16.62 8.47
C SER A 120 12.75 16.28 7.09
N ARG A 121 13.59 16.54 6.08
CA ARG A 121 13.32 16.20 4.69
C ARG A 121 14.63 15.92 4.00
N GLY A 122 14.63 15.12 2.95
CA GLY A 122 15.90 14.79 2.28
C GLY A 122 15.74 14.05 0.97
N ASN A 123 16.87 13.89 0.32
CA ASN A 123 17.04 13.01 -0.83
C ASN A 123 18.22 12.09 -0.59
N ILE A 124 18.05 10.83 -0.92
CA ILE A 124 19.01 9.75 -0.72
C ILE A 124 19.11 9.03 -2.04
N ARG A 125 20.29 9.04 -2.65
CA ARG A 125 20.61 8.32 -3.87
C ARG A 125 21.29 7.00 -3.52
N MET A 126 20.79 5.92 -4.12
CA MET A 126 21.34 4.57 -4.04
C MET A 126 21.35 3.96 -5.46
N GLY A 127 22.55 3.86 -6.05
CA GLY A 127 22.71 3.46 -7.45
C GLY A 127 21.96 4.41 -8.41
N ASP A 128 20.98 3.85 -9.14
CA ASP A 128 20.16 4.54 -10.13
C ASP A 128 18.92 5.23 -9.54
N PHE A 129 18.58 4.92 -8.28
CA PHE A 129 17.39 5.46 -7.63
C PHE A 129 17.72 6.63 -6.71
N THR A 130 16.78 7.55 -6.63
CA THR A 130 16.77 8.61 -5.63
C THR A 130 15.46 8.54 -4.85
N VAL A 131 15.59 8.34 -3.54
CA VAL A 131 14.49 8.37 -2.59
C VAL A 131 14.41 9.77 -1.98
N PHE A 132 13.29 10.44 -2.20
CA PHE A 132 12.94 11.68 -1.52
C PHE A 132 12.03 11.38 -0.36
N PHE A 133 12.19 12.08 0.75
CA PHE A 133 11.31 11.94 1.90
C PHE A 133 11.02 13.27 2.57
N GLU A 134 9.82 13.36 3.15
CA GLU A 134 9.36 14.50 3.93
C GLU A 134 8.30 14.05 4.94
N PHE A 135 8.28 14.68 6.12
CA PHE A 135 7.20 14.52 7.09
C PHE A 135 6.07 15.51 6.80
N VAL A 136 4.90 14.98 6.44
CA VAL A 136 3.70 15.76 6.10
C VAL A 136 2.55 15.43 7.04
N SER A 137 1.58 16.33 7.19
CA SER A 137 0.33 15.99 7.89
C SER A 137 -0.42 14.91 7.10
N ALA A 138 -0.96 13.91 7.80
CA ALA A 138 -1.70 12.83 7.16
C ALA A 138 -2.91 13.39 6.39
N PRO A 139 -3.04 13.11 5.08
CA PRO A 139 -4.20 13.57 4.32
C PRO A 139 -5.48 12.88 4.84
N PRO A 140 -6.64 13.55 4.81
CA PRO A 140 -7.90 12.96 5.22
C PRO A 140 -8.11 11.60 4.53
N ILE A 141 -8.58 10.61 5.29
CA ILE A 141 -9.01 9.34 4.70
C ILE A 141 -10.37 9.65 4.08
N THR A 142 -10.44 9.73 2.74
CA THR A 142 -11.74 9.75 2.09
C THR A 142 -12.43 8.43 2.41
N PRO A 143 -13.62 8.44 3.04
CA PRO A 143 -14.34 7.21 3.28
C PRO A 143 -14.53 6.51 1.93
N LYS A 144 -14.26 5.21 1.89
CA LYS A 144 -14.46 4.44 0.66
C LYS A 144 -15.89 4.70 0.19
N PRO A 145 -16.10 5.04 -1.09
CA PRO A 145 -17.44 5.20 -1.64
C PRO A 145 -18.26 3.98 -1.26
N GLN A 146 -19.30 4.19 -0.45
CA GLN A 146 -20.26 3.14 -0.20
C GLN A 146 -21.05 3.00 -1.48
N LEU A 147 -21.18 1.77 -1.97
CA LEU A 147 -22.06 1.51 -3.09
C LEU A 147 -23.46 2.02 -2.72
N PRO A 148 -24.21 2.64 -3.64
CA PRO A 148 -25.59 3.00 -3.39
C PRO A 148 -26.36 1.79 -2.85
N ALA A 149 -27.30 1.99 -1.92
CA ALA A 149 -28.08 0.91 -1.34
C ALA A 149 -28.77 0.02 -2.41
N ALA A 150 -29.04 0.59 -3.60
CA ALA A 150 -29.55 -0.13 -4.78
C ALA A 150 -28.60 -1.23 -5.29
N VAL A 151 -27.29 -1.06 -5.17
CA VAL A 151 -26.26 -2.03 -5.60
C VAL A 151 -25.87 -2.97 -4.45
N GLN A 152 -25.97 -2.52 -3.19
CA GLN A 152 -25.70 -3.35 -2.01
C GLN A 152 -26.81 -4.37 -1.70
N ARG A 153 -27.97 -4.27 -2.36
CA ARG A 153 -29.10 -5.18 -2.21
C ARG A 153 -28.79 -6.48 -2.97
N GLY A 154 -28.09 -7.38 -2.30
CA GLY A 154 -27.41 -8.55 -2.85
C GLY A 154 -28.27 -9.51 -3.70
N PHE A 155 -27.54 -10.32 -4.48
CA PHE A 155 -28.02 -11.29 -5.48
C PHE A 155 -29.31 -12.04 -5.08
N VAL A 156 -29.48 -12.41 -3.81
CA VAL A 156 -30.60 -13.22 -3.33
C VAL A 156 -31.96 -12.49 -3.37
N LYS A 157 -31.99 -11.15 -3.28
CA LYS A 157 -33.25 -10.38 -3.35
C LYS A 157 -33.66 -10.02 -4.80
N ASN A 158 -32.76 -10.21 -5.76
CA ASN A 158 -33.05 -10.06 -7.19
C ASN A 158 -33.45 -11.39 -7.85
N ILE A 159 -33.48 -12.49 -7.08
CA ILE A 159 -34.05 -13.75 -7.55
C ILE A 159 -35.56 -13.59 -7.58
N ASP A 160 -36.14 -13.70 -8.77
CA ASP A 160 -37.58 -13.86 -8.91
C ASP A 160 -37.98 -15.22 -8.35
N TRP A 161 -38.45 -15.20 -7.11
CA TRP A 161 -38.90 -16.38 -6.40
C TRP A 161 -40.13 -17.03 -7.04
N THR A 162 -40.96 -16.27 -7.75
CA THR A 162 -42.11 -16.80 -8.47
C THR A 162 -41.62 -17.65 -9.65
N PHE A 163 -40.75 -17.08 -10.47
CA PHE A 163 -40.13 -17.79 -11.58
C PHE A 163 -39.34 -19.02 -11.11
N THR A 164 -38.53 -18.87 -10.06
CA THR A 164 -37.71 -19.95 -9.50
C THR A 164 -38.56 -21.10 -8.98
N THR A 165 -39.69 -20.79 -8.33
CA THR A 165 -40.64 -21.81 -7.85
C THR A 165 -41.22 -22.62 -9.02
N TRP A 166 -41.63 -21.94 -10.10
CA TRP A 166 -42.13 -22.63 -11.30
C TRP A 166 -41.07 -23.50 -11.96
N VAL A 167 -39.82 -23.02 -12.06
CA VAL A 167 -38.71 -23.81 -12.62
C VAL A 167 -38.44 -25.07 -11.78
N ILE A 168 -38.38 -24.96 -10.46
CA ILE A 168 -38.20 -26.11 -9.56
C ILE A 168 -39.37 -27.09 -9.69
N PHE A 169 -40.60 -26.59 -9.73
CA PHE A 169 -41.79 -27.43 -9.89
C PHE A 169 -41.77 -28.20 -11.21
N LEU A 170 -41.54 -27.51 -12.34
CA LEU A 170 -41.42 -28.12 -13.66
C LEU A 170 -40.29 -29.16 -13.67
N TYR A 171 -39.13 -28.82 -13.11
CA TYR A 171 -38.02 -29.75 -12.99
C TYR A 171 -38.41 -31.02 -12.23
N MET A 172 -39.08 -30.91 -11.08
CA MET A 172 -39.53 -32.07 -10.31
C MET A 172 -40.54 -32.92 -11.07
N VAL A 173 -41.47 -32.30 -11.80
CA VAL A 173 -42.45 -33.02 -12.63
C VAL A 173 -41.75 -33.77 -13.77
N PHE A 174 -40.86 -33.11 -14.51
CA PHE A 174 -40.12 -33.76 -15.61
C PHE A 174 -39.21 -34.86 -15.09
N PHE A 175 -38.49 -34.61 -13.99
CA PHE A 175 -37.61 -35.59 -13.38
C PHE A 175 -38.38 -36.82 -12.88
N GLY A 176 -39.51 -36.60 -12.19
CA GLY A 176 -40.40 -37.68 -11.77
C GLY A 176 -41.00 -38.45 -12.95
N PHE A 177 -41.34 -37.76 -14.04
CA PHE A 177 -41.83 -38.40 -15.26
C PHE A 177 -40.75 -39.26 -15.94
N ILE A 178 -39.49 -38.82 -15.96
CA ILE A 178 -38.37 -39.63 -16.47
C ILE A 178 -38.22 -40.90 -15.64
N ILE A 179 -38.21 -40.78 -14.30
CA ILE A 179 -38.16 -41.95 -13.41
C ILE A 179 -39.35 -42.88 -13.68
N TYR A 180 -40.56 -42.32 -13.83
CA TYR A 180 -41.75 -43.13 -14.13
C TYR A 180 -41.59 -43.88 -15.46
N MET A 181 -41.15 -43.22 -16.53
CA MET A 181 -40.92 -43.88 -17.82
C MET A 181 -39.84 -44.97 -17.73
N GLU A 182 -38.77 -44.72 -16.97
CA GLU A 182 -37.69 -45.70 -16.79
C GLU A 182 -38.16 -46.96 -16.04
N ASN A 183 -39.09 -46.81 -15.09
CA ASN A 183 -39.63 -47.93 -14.30
C ASN A 183 -40.94 -48.51 -14.85
N ALA A 184 -41.50 -47.94 -15.93
CA ALA A 184 -42.72 -48.44 -16.53
C ALA A 184 -42.40 -49.60 -17.47
N ASP A 185 -42.63 -50.82 -17.02
CA ASP A 185 -42.59 -52.02 -17.86
C ASP A 185 -43.84 -52.06 -18.74
N TRP A 186 -43.77 -51.44 -19.93
CA TRP A 186 -44.84 -51.60 -20.92
C TRP A 186 -44.73 -52.93 -21.66
N GLU A 187 -45.86 -53.59 -21.90
CA GLU A 187 -45.90 -54.72 -22.83
C GLU A 187 -45.83 -54.16 -24.26
N VAL A 188 -44.71 -54.39 -24.94
CA VAL A 188 -44.58 -54.06 -26.36
C VAL A 188 -45.28 -55.17 -27.14
N TYR A 189 -46.52 -54.94 -27.54
CA TYR A 189 -47.20 -55.82 -28.50
C TYR A 189 -46.55 -55.62 -29.88
N THR A 190 -45.68 -56.55 -30.25
CA THR A 190 -45.11 -56.69 -31.61
C THR A 190 -46.06 -57.41 -32.54
#